data_AF-A0A7X5N1B7-F1
#
_entry.id   AF-A0A7X5N1B7-F1
#
_cell.length_a   1.000
_cell.length_b   1.000
_cell.length_c   1.000
_cell.angle_alpha   90.00
_cell.angle_beta   90.00
_cell.angle_gamma   90.00
#
_symmetry.space_group_name_H-M   'P 1'
#
loop_
_entity.id
_entity.type
_entity.pdbx_description
1 polymer ?
#
loop_
_entity_poly.entity_id
_entity_poly.type
_entity_poly.pdbx_seq_one_letter_code
_entity_poly.pdbx_strand_id
1 'polypeptide(L)'
;MDLPEDDKSRRVIGDVRDTVRGGAPLSSALERQHGLFSKLYINMVRAGEAGGSMQDTLQRLADYLERSRALRGKVINALIYPAILLAVVGCALLFLLGYVVPQFAQMYESLDVALPWFTQAVLSVGLLVRDWWVVLIVVPGVLGLWLDRKRRNAAFRAALDEWLLRQKVVGSLIARLETARLTRTLGTLLRNG
;
A
#
# COMPACT_ATOMS: atom_id res chain seq x y z
N MET A 1 -26.42 1.08 16.71
CA MET A 1 -25.92 0.46 15.46
C MET A 1 -25.86 1.57 14.42
N ASP A 2 -24.68 2.09 14.14
CA ASP A 2 -24.51 3.05 13.05
C ASP A 2 -24.83 2.36 11.73
N LEU A 3 -25.93 2.77 11.11
CA LEU A 3 -26.28 2.32 9.78
C LEU A 3 -25.25 2.87 8.79
N PRO A 4 -24.98 2.17 7.68
CA PRO A 4 -24.08 2.69 6.66
C PRO A 4 -24.60 4.04 6.16
N GLU A 5 -23.76 5.07 6.24
CA GLU A 5 -24.08 6.43 5.77
C GLU A 5 -24.18 6.50 4.24
N ASP A 6 -23.51 5.58 3.54
CA ASP A 6 -23.36 5.58 2.08
C ASP A 6 -24.41 4.68 1.38
N ASP A 7 -25.04 5.21 0.32
CA ASP A 7 -26.09 4.51 -0.45
C ASP A 7 -25.61 3.20 -1.06
N LYS A 8 -24.35 3.14 -1.47
CA LYS A 8 -23.75 1.91 -2.01
C LYS A 8 -23.66 0.82 -0.94
N SER A 9 -23.28 1.19 0.28
CA SER A 9 -23.17 0.25 1.40
C SER A 9 -24.54 -0.30 1.81
N ARG A 10 -25.58 0.54 1.79
CA ARG A 10 -26.97 0.11 2.05
C ARG A 10 -27.46 -0.90 1.02
N ARG A 11 -27.18 -0.68 -0.27
CA ARG A 11 -27.51 -1.62 -1.35
C ARG A 11 -26.80 -2.96 -1.16
N VAL A 12 -25.50 -2.94 -0.93
CA VAL A 12 -24.70 -4.17 -0.71
C VAL A 12 -25.23 -4.97 0.48
N ILE A 13 -25.53 -4.32 1.60
CA ILE A 13 -26.08 -5.01 2.77
C ILE A 13 -27.50 -5.52 2.51
N GLY A 14 -28.32 -4.77 1.79
CA GLY A 14 -29.64 -5.20 1.33
C GLY A 14 -29.56 -6.48 0.49
N ASP A 15 -28.72 -6.48 -0.53
CA ASP A 15 -28.51 -7.62 -1.43
C ASP A 15 -28.00 -8.86 -0.68
N VAL A 16 -27.05 -8.67 0.25
CA VAL A 16 -26.54 -9.76 1.10
C VAL A 16 -27.66 -10.31 1.98
N ARG A 17 -28.42 -9.44 2.64
CA ARG A 17 -29.55 -9.84 3.50
C ARG A 17 -30.60 -10.60 2.72
N ASP A 18 -30.98 -10.10 1.54
CA ASP A 18 -32.04 -10.70 0.74
C ASP A 18 -31.59 -12.04 0.15
N THR A 19 -30.30 -12.18 -0.21
CA THR A 19 -29.70 -13.46 -0.60
C THR A 19 -29.72 -14.48 0.54
N VAL A 20 -29.37 -14.07 1.76
CA VAL A 20 -29.39 -14.95 2.94
C VAL A 20 -30.81 -15.33 3.33
N ARG A 21 -31.77 -14.39 3.26
CA ARG A 21 -33.20 -14.68 3.44
C ARG A 21 -33.73 -15.66 2.41
N GLY A 22 -33.16 -15.68 1.20
CA GLY A 22 -33.43 -16.67 0.17
C GLY A 22 -32.83 -18.06 0.45
N GLY A 23 -32.19 -18.27 1.60
CA GLY A 23 -31.64 -19.57 2.03
C GLY A 23 -30.20 -19.83 1.59
N ALA A 24 -29.55 -18.88 0.91
CA ALA A 24 -28.13 -19.03 0.57
C ALA A 24 -27.23 -18.77 1.80
N PRO A 25 -26.10 -19.47 1.93
CA PRO A 25 -25.13 -19.19 2.98
C PRO A 25 -24.55 -17.77 2.82
N LEU A 26 -24.28 -17.10 3.95
CA LEU A 26 -23.67 -15.79 4.07
C LEU A 26 -22.34 -15.74 3.30
N SER A 27 -21.51 -16.78 3.35
CA SER A 27 -20.25 -16.79 2.57
C SER A 27 -20.47 -16.64 1.07
N SER A 28 -21.52 -17.28 0.53
CA SER A 28 -21.88 -17.17 -0.89
C SER A 28 -22.50 -15.80 -1.21
N ALA A 29 -23.31 -15.25 -0.29
CA ALA A 29 -23.87 -13.90 -0.44
C ALA A 29 -22.77 -12.83 -0.50
N LEU A 30 -21.73 -12.96 0.33
CA LEU A 30 -20.57 -12.07 0.34
C LEU A 30 -19.69 -12.22 -0.90
N GLU A 31 -19.52 -13.44 -1.41
CA GLU A 31 -18.73 -13.72 -2.62
C GLU A 31 -19.33 -13.09 -3.89
N ARG A 32 -20.67 -12.99 -3.95
CA ARG A 32 -21.40 -12.32 -5.05
C ARG A 32 -21.12 -10.81 -5.15
N GLN A 33 -20.57 -10.19 -4.11
CA GLN A 33 -20.30 -8.74 -4.08
C GLN A 33 -18.97 -8.35 -4.76
N HIS A 34 -18.54 -9.13 -5.76
CA HIS A 34 -17.47 -8.85 -6.73
C HIS A 34 -16.22 -8.12 -6.17
N GLY A 35 -15.59 -8.71 -5.15
CA GLY A 35 -14.30 -8.23 -4.64
C GLY A 35 -14.36 -7.14 -3.58
N LEU A 36 -15.56 -6.77 -3.11
CA LEU A 36 -15.71 -5.92 -1.91
C LEU A 36 -15.19 -6.61 -0.64
N PHE A 37 -15.31 -7.94 -0.57
CA PHE A 37 -14.81 -8.76 0.53
C PHE A 37 -13.57 -9.53 0.10
N SER A 38 -12.55 -9.57 0.96
CA SER A 38 -11.33 -10.32 0.68
C SER A 38 -11.59 -11.83 0.73
N LYS A 39 -10.77 -12.61 0.01
CA LYS A 39 -10.85 -14.09 0.06
C LYS A 39 -10.71 -14.63 1.48
N LEU A 40 -9.88 -14.00 2.32
CA LEU A 40 -9.73 -14.37 3.72
C LEU A 40 -11.03 -14.15 4.51
N TYR A 41 -11.70 -13.01 4.28
CA TYR A 41 -12.99 -12.71 4.91
C TYR A 41 -14.03 -13.79 4.57
N ILE A 42 -14.20 -14.08 3.27
CA ILE A 42 -15.18 -15.06 2.78
C ILE A 42 -14.89 -16.45 3.34
N ASN A 43 -13.62 -16.89 3.34
CA ASN A 43 -13.23 -18.20 3.82
C ASN A 43 -13.40 -18.36 5.34
N MET A 44 -13.14 -17.30 6.12
CA MET A 44 -13.39 -17.30 7.56
C MET A 44 -14.89 -17.45 7.84
N VAL A 45 -15.73 -16.68 7.16
CA VAL A 45 -17.20 -16.80 7.28
C VAL A 45 -17.65 -18.21 6.91
N ARG A 46 -17.16 -18.77 5.80
CA ARG A 46 -17.47 -20.14 5.36
C ARG A 46 -17.08 -21.19 6.41
N ALA A 47 -15.94 -21.04 7.07
CA ALA A 47 -15.52 -21.93 8.15
C ALA A 47 -16.40 -21.76 9.41
N GLY A 48 -16.79 -20.53 9.74
CA GLY A 48 -17.72 -20.24 10.83
C GLY A 48 -19.13 -20.78 10.58
N GLU A 49 -19.59 -20.76 9.33
CA GLU A 49 -20.85 -21.39 8.90
C GLU A 49 -20.82 -22.90 9.04
N ALA A 50 -19.78 -23.55 8.49
CA ALA A 50 -19.64 -25.00 8.57
C ALA A 50 -19.43 -25.51 10.01
N GLY A 51 -18.73 -24.72 10.84
CA GLY A 51 -18.43 -25.06 12.22
C GLY A 51 -19.43 -24.54 13.25
N GLY A 52 -20.54 -23.91 12.84
CA GLY A 52 -21.56 -23.37 13.75
C GLY A 52 -21.06 -22.27 14.70
N SER A 53 -19.92 -21.63 14.40
CA SER A 53 -19.25 -20.64 15.27
C SER A 53 -19.24 -19.24 14.64
N MET A 54 -20.38 -18.85 14.05
CA MET A 54 -20.51 -17.59 13.32
C MET A 54 -20.27 -16.37 14.21
N GLN A 55 -20.78 -16.38 15.44
CA GLN A 55 -20.61 -15.27 16.38
C GLN A 55 -19.13 -14.99 16.68
N ASP A 56 -18.37 -16.01 17.07
CA ASP A 56 -16.93 -15.90 17.34
C ASP A 56 -16.15 -15.51 16.09
N THR A 57 -16.53 -16.05 14.94
CA THR A 57 -15.88 -15.76 13.66
C THR A 57 -16.06 -14.30 13.26
N LEU A 58 -17.28 -13.77 13.37
CA LEU A 58 -17.58 -12.37 13.06
C LEU A 58 -16.89 -11.43 14.04
N GLN A 59 -16.82 -11.78 15.33
CA GLN A 59 -16.07 -11.01 16.32
C GLN A 59 -14.58 -10.93 15.95
N ARG A 60 -13.96 -12.06 15.61
CA ARG A 60 -12.55 -12.10 15.18
C ARG A 60 -12.31 -11.29 13.91
N LEU A 61 -13.26 -11.31 12.96
CA LEU A 61 -13.20 -10.51 11.75
C LEU A 61 -13.29 -9.02 12.05
N ALA A 62 -14.18 -8.62 12.98
CA ALA A 62 -14.30 -7.23 13.42
C ALA A 62 -12.98 -6.72 14.03
N ASP A 63 -12.42 -7.46 14.99
CA ASP A 63 -11.15 -7.13 15.64
C ASP A 63 -10.00 -7.02 14.62
N TYR A 64 -9.96 -7.93 13.65
CA TYR A 64 -8.97 -7.90 12.58
C TYR A 64 -9.11 -6.65 11.71
N LEU A 65 -10.33 -6.32 11.27
CA LEU A 65 -10.59 -5.15 10.44
C LEU A 65 -10.29 -3.85 11.17
N GLU A 66 -10.63 -3.74 12.45
CA GLU A 66 -10.32 -2.59 13.28
C GLU A 66 -8.81 -2.38 13.42
N ARG A 67 -8.07 -3.44 13.76
CA ARG A 67 -6.60 -3.40 13.83
C ARG A 67 -5.98 -3.03 12.49
N SER A 68 -6.47 -3.60 11.39
CA SER A 68 -5.99 -3.29 10.05
C SER A 68 -6.25 -1.83 9.67
N ARG A 69 -7.43 -1.28 10.01
CA ARG A 69 -7.77 0.13 9.77
C ARG A 69 -6.89 1.05 10.61
N ALA A 70 -6.70 0.75 11.90
CA ALA A 70 -5.84 1.53 12.80
C ALA A 70 -4.39 1.55 12.31
N LEU A 71 -3.84 0.40 11.90
CA LEU A 71 -2.50 0.31 11.33
C LEU A 71 -2.37 1.12 10.03
N ARG A 72 -3.33 0.96 9.11
CA ARG A 72 -3.35 1.72 7.86
C ARG A 72 -3.41 3.23 8.13
N GLY A 73 -4.26 3.66 9.06
CA GLY A 73 -4.38 5.07 9.47
C GLY A 73 -3.07 5.62 10.03
N LYS A 74 -2.39 4.86 10.90
CA LYS A 74 -1.07 5.23 11.44
C LYS A 74 -0.02 5.38 10.33
N VAL A 75 0.02 4.45 9.38
CA VAL A 75 0.95 4.50 8.25
C VAL A 75 0.66 5.71 7.36
N ILE A 76 -0.61 5.95 7.00
CA ILE A 76 -1.00 7.10 6.20
C ILE A 76 -0.60 8.40 6.92
N ASN A 77 -0.97 8.54 8.20
CA ASN A 77 -0.66 9.75 8.97
C ASN A 77 0.85 10.00 9.10
N ALA A 78 1.65 8.95 9.29
CA ALA A 78 3.11 9.08 9.34
C ALA A 78 3.72 9.52 8.00
N LEU A 79 3.07 9.21 6.87
CA LEU A 79 3.54 9.58 5.52
C LEU A 79 3.07 10.96 5.06
N ILE A 80 2.01 11.53 5.66
CA ILE A 80 1.49 12.85 5.28
C ILE A 80 2.57 13.94 5.41
N TYR A 81 3.26 14.01 6.55
CA TYR A 81 4.28 15.03 6.78
C TYR A 81 5.46 14.94 5.78
N PRO A 82 6.12 13.78 5.60
CA PRO A 82 7.16 13.62 4.58
C PRO A 82 6.68 13.95 3.16
N ALA A 83 5.45 13.57 2.80
CA ALA A 83 4.90 13.84 1.47
C ALA A 83 4.70 15.34 1.23
N ILE A 84 4.14 16.07 2.19
CA ILE A 84 3.95 17.53 2.10
C ILE A 84 5.31 18.23 2.02
N LEU A 85 6.26 17.86 2.89
CA LEU A 85 7.59 18.46 2.90
C LEU A 85 8.31 18.28 1.57
N LEU A 86 8.32 17.05 1.02
CA LEU A 86 8.91 16.76 -0.29
C LEU A 86 8.22 17.53 -1.41
N ALA A 87 6.89 17.67 -1.36
CA ALA A 87 6.14 18.45 -2.35
C ALA A 87 6.53 19.93 -2.30
N VAL A 88 6.56 20.55 -1.12
CA VAL A 88 6.90 21.97 -0.95
C VAL A 88 8.34 22.25 -1.38
N VAL A 89 9.29 21.45 -0.89
CA VAL A 89 10.72 21.59 -1.24
C VAL A 89 10.93 21.34 -2.74
N GLY A 90 10.28 20.31 -3.29
CA GLY A 90 10.33 20.02 -4.72
C GLY A 90 9.79 21.18 -5.57
N CYS A 91 8.63 21.73 -5.22
CA CYS A 91 8.07 22.90 -5.90
C CYS A 91 8.98 24.13 -5.81
N ALA A 92 9.53 24.41 -4.63
CA ALA A 92 10.44 25.53 -4.42
C ALA A 92 11.72 25.40 -5.25
N LEU A 93 12.32 24.20 -5.30
CA LEU A 93 13.50 23.92 -6.13
C LEU A 93 13.19 24.07 -7.62
N LEU A 94 12.06 23.54 -8.09
CA LEU A 94 11.64 23.69 -9.48
C LEU A 94 11.41 25.15 -9.86
N PHE A 95 10.81 25.93 -8.97
CA PHE A 95 10.65 27.38 -9.17
C PHE A 95 12.01 28.09 -9.25
N LEU A 96 12.92 27.80 -8.33
CA LEU A 96 14.25 28.40 -8.29
C LEU A 96 15.06 28.06 -9.55
N LEU A 97 15.13 26.78 -9.92
CA LEU A 97 15.91 26.31 -11.08
C LEU A 97 15.25 26.70 -12.41
N GLY A 98 13.92 26.74 -12.47
CA GLY A 98 13.17 27.03 -13.68
C GLY A 98 13.02 28.52 -14.00
N TYR A 99 12.96 29.38 -12.98
CA TYR A 99 12.71 30.82 -13.15
C TYR A 99 13.87 31.69 -12.65
N VAL A 100 14.30 31.47 -11.41
CA VAL A 100 15.27 32.36 -10.73
C VAL A 100 16.68 32.20 -11.31
N VAL A 101 17.18 30.98 -11.45
CA VAL A 101 18.55 30.73 -11.93
C VAL A 101 18.77 31.22 -13.38
N PRO A 102 17.85 30.99 -14.35
CA PRO A 102 17.99 31.54 -15.70
C PRO A 102 18.03 33.07 -15.72
N GLN A 103 17.26 33.74 -14.84
CA GLN A 103 17.27 35.19 -14.74
C GLN A 103 18.64 35.71 -14.29
N PHE A 104 19.29 35.03 -13.34
CA PHE A 104 20.68 35.32 -12.98
C PHE A 104 21.63 35.08 -14.15
N ALA A 105 21.49 33.97 -14.88
CA ALA A 105 22.36 33.68 -16.03
C ALA A 105 22.31 34.79 -17.10
N GLN A 106 21.12 35.28 -17.45
CA GLN A 106 20.94 36.40 -18.39
C GLN A 106 21.62 37.69 -17.91
N MET A 107 21.57 37.97 -16.60
CA MET A 107 22.27 39.13 -16.02
C MET A 107 23.79 38.99 -16.14
N TYR A 108 24.36 37.81 -15.89
CA TYR A 108 25.81 37.59 -16.06
C TYR A 108 26.27 37.70 -17.51
N GLU A 109 25.49 37.21 -18.48
CA GLU A 109 25.76 37.41 -19.91
C GLU A 109 25.79 38.90 -20.28
N SER A 110 24.88 39.71 -19.73
CA SER A 110 24.85 41.16 -19.98
C SER A 110 26.05 41.93 -19.41
N LEU A 111 26.78 41.33 -18.46
CA LEU A 111 27.97 41.92 -17.82
C LEU A 111 29.29 41.47 -18.49
N ASP A 112 29.22 40.66 -19.56
CA ASP A 112 30.37 40.07 -20.27
C ASP A 112 31.34 39.28 -19.36
N VAL A 113 30.83 38.78 -18.23
CA VAL A 113 31.57 37.96 -17.27
C VAL A 113 31.17 36.50 -17.47
N ALA A 114 32.15 35.65 -17.81
CA ALA A 114 31.93 34.22 -17.95
C ALA A 114 31.41 33.61 -16.64
N LEU A 115 30.30 32.87 -16.74
CA LEU A 115 29.68 32.16 -15.62
C LEU A 115 30.70 31.20 -14.96
N PRO A 116 30.92 31.29 -13.65
CA PRO A 116 31.76 30.34 -12.94
C PRO A 116 31.29 28.89 -13.12
N TRP A 117 32.22 27.92 -13.11
CA TRP A 117 31.89 26.52 -13.36
C TRP A 117 30.87 25.94 -12.35
N PHE A 118 30.82 26.46 -11.13
CA PHE A 118 29.87 26.02 -10.10
C PHE A 118 28.42 26.40 -10.42
N THR A 119 28.16 27.58 -11.04
CA THR A 119 26.82 27.95 -11.50
C THR A 119 26.40 27.14 -12.73
N GLN A 120 27.35 26.82 -13.62
CA GLN A 120 27.12 25.93 -14.76
C GLN A 120 26.73 24.50 -14.31
N ALA A 121 27.35 23.99 -13.25
CA ALA A 121 26.98 22.70 -12.64
C ALA A 121 25.57 22.71 -12.05
N VAL A 122 25.17 23.79 -11.36
CA VAL A 122 23.81 23.94 -10.80
C VAL A 122 22.76 24.08 -11.91
N LEU A 123 23.05 24.85 -12.96
CA LEU A 123 22.18 25.02 -14.13
C LEU A 123 21.96 23.68 -14.86
N SER A 124 23.02 22.91 -15.07
CA SER A 124 22.93 21.60 -15.73
C SER A 124 22.13 20.58 -14.92
N VAL A 125 22.29 20.56 -13.59
CA VAL A 125 21.42 19.76 -12.70
C VAL A 125 19.97 20.26 -12.74
N GLY A 126 19.76 21.57 -12.78
CA GLY A 126 18.42 22.18 -12.85
C GLY A 126 17.65 21.84 -14.11
N LEU A 127 18.33 21.89 -15.27
CA LEU A 127 17.75 21.49 -16.55
C LEU A 127 17.44 19.99 -16.59
N LEU A 128 18.31 19.15 -16.03
CA LEU A 128 18.09 17.70 -15.97
C LEU A 128 16.88 17.36 -15.09
N VAL A 129 16.70 18.03 -13.94
CA VAL A 129 15.51 17.90 -13.09
C VAL A 129 14.26 18.47 -13.77
N ARG A 130 14.36 19.61 -14.47
CA ARG A 130 13.25 20.21 -15.22
C ARG A 130 12.79 19.36 -16.41
N ASP A 131 13.67 18.62 -17.07
CA ASP A 131 13.31 17.75 -18.19
C ASP A 131 12.86 16.35 -17.72
N TRP A 132 13.39 15.88 -16.57
CA TRP A 132 13.09 14.55 -16.03
C TRP A 132 12.08 14.55 -14.85
N TRP A 133 11.47 15.67 -14.49
CA TRP A 133 10.46 15.73 -13.42
C TRP A 133 9.29 14.76 -13.65
N VAL A 134 8.87 14.59 -14.92
CA VAL A 134 7.86 13.59 -15.30
C VAL A 134 8.38 12.19 -14.99
N VAL A 135 9.65 11.90 -15.28
CA VAL A 135 10.27 10.60 -14.98
C VAL A 135 10.33 10.36 -13.46
N LEU A 136 10.63 11.38 -12.65
CA LEU A 136 10.67 11.26 -11.19
C LEU A 136 9.30 11.00 -10.53
N ILE A 137 8.19 11.34 -11.18
CA ILE A 137 6.82 11.07 -10.70
C ILE A 137 6.25 9.80 -11.34
N VAL A 138 6.45 9.65 -12.66
CA VAL A 138 5.95 8.52 -13.45
C VAL A 138 6.72 7.25 -13.13
N VAL A 139 8.03 7.29 -12.89
CA VAL A 139 8.79 6.07 -12.53
C VAL A 139 8.30 5.47 -11.21
N PRO A 140 8.22 6.19 -10.08
CA PRO A 140 7.65 5.61 -8.86
C PRO A 140 6.17 5.22 -9.01
N GLY A 141 5.37 5.99 -9.77
CA GLY A 141 3.97 5.64 -10.06
C GLY A 141 3.84 4.34 -10.86
N VAL A 142 4.61 4.19 -11.93
CA VAL A 142 4.67 3.00 -12.77
C VAL A 142 5.32 1.84 -12.02
N LEU A 143 6.37 2.07 -11.22
CA LEU A 143 6.99 1.06 -10.37
C LEU A 143 6.01 0.57 -9.31
N GLY A 144 5.21 1.46 -8.72
CA GLY A 144 4.15 1.13 -7.77
C GLY A 144 3.04 0.30 -8.40
N LEU A 145 2.54 0.70 -9.57
CA LEU A 145 1.54 -0.06 -10.33
C LEU A 145 2.11 -1.40 -10.84
N TRP A 146 3.37 -1.42 -11.26
CA TRP A 146 4.06 -2.62 -11.71
C TRP A 146 4.30 -3.57 -10.54
N LEU A 147 4.74 -3.10 -9.39
CA LEU A 147 4.90 -3.90 -8.18
C LEU A 147 3.56 -4.43 -7.68
N ASP A 148 2.49 -3.64 -7.69
CA ASP A 148 1.15 -4.08 -7.31
C ASP A 148 0.64 -5.18 -8.27
N ARG A 149 0.81 -4.96 -9.58
CA ARG A 149 0.42 -5.92 -10.62
C ARG A 149 1.28 -7.19 -10.60
N LYS A 150 2.57 -7.07 -10.28
CA LYS A 150 3.51 -8.20 -10.25
C LYS A 150 3.47 -8.95 -8.92
N ARG A 151 3.07 -8.33 -7.81
CA ARG A 151 2.71 -9.01 -6.55
C ARG A 151 1.51 -9.94 -6.69
N ARG A 152 0.64 -9.73 -7.71
CA ARG A 152 -0.41 -10.68 -8.07
C ARG A 152 0.14 -11.93 -8.79
N ASN A 153 1.29 -11.84 -9.47
CA ASN A 153 1.92 -12.99 -10.13
C ASN A 153 2.68 -13.87 -9.12
N ALA A 154 2.36 -15.17 -9.10
CA ALA A 154 2.97 -16.14 -8.19
C ALA A 154 4.49 -16.30 -8.39
N ALA A 155 4.97 -16.26 -9.63
CA ALA A 155 6.40 -16.42 -9.95
C ALA A 155 7.27 -15.26 -9.45
N PHE A 156 6.77 -14.03 -9.46
CA PHE A 156 7.53 -12.88 -8.94
C PHE A 156 7.55 -12.86 -7.41
N ARG A 157 6.46 -13.30 -6.75
CA ARG A 157 6.47 -13.50 -5.31
C ARG A 157 7.52 -14.53 -4.90
N ALA A 158 7.57 -15.67 -5.59
CA ALA A 158 8.59 -16.69 -5.33
C ALA A 158 10.03 -16.17 -5.51
N ALA A 159 10.30 -15.43 -6.59
CA ALA A 159 11.63 -14.85 -6.83
C ALA A 159 12.00 -13.74 -5.82
N LEU A 160 11.03 -12.94 -5.39
CA LEU A 160 11.22 -11.90 -4.38
C LEU A 160 11.46 -12.53 -3.00
N ASP A 161 10.70 -13.57 -2.65
CA ASP A 161 10.85 -14.32 -1.41
C ASP A 161 12.22 -14.99 -1.36
N GLU A 162 12.69 -15.58 -2.47
CA GLU A 162 14.02 -16.17 -2.54
C GLU A 162 15.14 -15.14 -2.42
N TRP A 163 14.97 -13.95 -3.00
CA TRP A 163 15.92 -12.84 -2.84
C TRP A 163 15.94 -12.29 -1.41
N LEU A 164 14.78 -12.13 -0.78
CA LEU A 164 14.63 -11.69 0.62
C LEU A 164 15.23 -12.71 1.60
N LEU A 165 15.07 -14.01 1.34
CA LEU A 165 15.63 -15.08 2.15
C LEU A 165 17.17 -15.14 2.04
N ARG A 166 17.73 -14.73 0.90
CA ARG A 166 19.19 -14.61 0.70
C ARG A 166 19.81 -13.42 1.44
N GLN A 167 19.03 -12.41 1.80
CA GLN A 167 19.53 -11.27 2.58
C GLN A 167 19.76 -11.66 4.04
N LYS A 168 21.01 -11.61 4.50
CA LYS A 168 21.49 -12.15 5.78
C LYS A 168 20.72 -11.65 7.02
N VAL A 169 20.30 -10.37 6.99
CA VAL A 169 19.56 -9.73 8.10
C VAL A 169 18.07 -10.08 8.06
N VAL A 170 17.46 -10.06 6.87
CA VAL A 170 16.01 -10.26 6.72
C VAL A 170 15.64 -11.75 6.74
N GLY A 171 16.43 -12.59 6.08
CA GLY A 171 16.22 -14.04 6.01
C GLY A 171 16.28 -14.73 7.37
N SER A 172 17.22 -14.35 8.24
CA SER A 172 17.31 -14.90 9.60
C SER A 172 16.11 -14.51 10.48
N LEU A 173 15.53 -13.33 10.24
CA LEU A 173 14.36 -12.83 10.95
C LEU A 173 13.08 -13.55 10.48
N ILE A 174 12.92 -13.74 9.17
CA ILE A 174 11.83 -14.52 8.57
C ILE A 174 11.87 -15.98 9.07
N ALA A 175 13.05 -16.61 9.04
CA ALA A 175 13.22 -17.98 9.51
C ALA A 175 12.80 -18.14 10.98
N ARG A 176 13.18 -17.21 11.86
CA ARG A 176 12.77 -17.23 13.27
C ARG A 176 11.26 -17.05 13.45
N LEU A 177 10.63 -16.18 12.67
CA LEU A 177 9.18 -15.96 12.72
C LEU A 177 8.40 -17.18 12.25
N GLU A 178 8.80 -17.80 11.14
CA GLU A 178 8.12 -18.98 10.63
C GLU A 178 8.32 -20.20 11.52
N THR A 179 9.51 -20.39 12.10
CA THR A 179 9.72 -21.41 13.14
C THR A 179 8.82 -21.16 14.35
N ALA A 180 8.72 -19.92 14.84
CA ALA A 180 7.82 -19.59 15.95
C ALA A 180 6.35 -19.83 15.60
N ARG A 181 5.95 -19.51 14.36
CA ARG A 181 4.59 -19.74 13.87
C ARG A 181 4.27 -21.23 13.82
N LEU A 182 5.14 -22.04 13.21
CA LEU A 182 5.01 -23.50 13.13
C LEU A 182 4.95 -24.15 14.52
N THR A 183 5.86 -23.79 15.42
CA THR A 183 5.87 -24.32 16.79
C THR A 183 4.59 -23.95 17.53
N ARG A 184 4.05 -22.75 17.31
CA ARG A 184 2.77 -22.34 17.89
C ARG A 184 1.59 -23.12 17.29
N THR A 185 1.58 -23.37 15.99
CA THR A 185 0.52 -24.16 15.33
C THR A 185 0.55 -25.62 15.80
N LEU A 186 1.73 -26.23 15.87
CA LEU A 186 1.92 -27.58 16.40
C LEU A 186 1.53 -27.66 17.88
N GLY A 187 1.91 -26.67 18.69
CA GLY A 187 1.52 -26.58 20.09
C GLY A 187 0.00 -26.46 20.27
N THR A 188 -0.70 -25.73 19.41
CA THR A 188 -2.17 -25.67 19.45
C THR A 188 -2.84 -26.97 19.02
N LEU A 189 -2.26 -27.71 18.06
CA LEU A 189 -2.79 -28.99 17.62
C LEU A 189 -2.57 -30.09 18.66
N LEU A 190 -1.40 -30.14 19.29
CA LEU A 190 -1.10 -31.10 20.37
C LEU A 190 -1.88 -30.85 21.66
N ARG A 191 -2.37 -29.62 21.89
CA ARG A 191 -3.15 -29.27 23.08
C ARG A 191 -4.65 -29.43 22.88
N ASN A 192 -5.11 -29.47 21.64
CA ASN A 192 -6.52 -29.62 21.27
C ASN A 192 -6.82 -30.99 20.62
N GLY A 193 -5.85 -31.91 20.60
CA GLY A 193 -5.97 -33.29 20.13
C GLY A 193 -5.68 -34.27 21.24
#